data_AF-A0A669CXQ6-F1
#
_entry.id   AF-A0A669CXQ6-F1
#
_cell.length_a   1.000
_cell.length_b   1.000
_cell.length_c   1.000
_cell.angle_alpha   90.00
_cell.angle_beta   90.00
_cell.angle_gamma   90.00
#
_symmetry.space_group_name_H-M   'P 1'
#
loop_
_entity.id
_entity.type
_entity.pdbx_description
1 polymer ?
#
loop_
_entity_poly.entity_id
_entity_poly.type
_entity_poly.pdbx_seq_one_letter_code
_entity_poly.pdbx_strand_id
1 'polypeptide(L)'
;MDNDAGKCSVLLMLDLTSAFDTVDHHILIERLKKWVGVSGTALEWFSSYLHHRSFSVAVSDFRSSSTSLTYGVPQGSVLGPLLFLIYLLPLQHIMGSFEDISYHCYADDIQLYISFMPEDLSKLQRLNDCLDLIKRRTAANFLQLNEGKTKVLVCAPDRFLSQIVKALGPLSLYVKSSVRNLGVTFDSSFTLDGHVKSLVRSCFYHSRNVARLSPNLSRSELEIAIHAFISSRLDYCNSLFMCLSKGSLDRLQVVQNAAARLLTKSSKYSHVTPLLSQLHWLPVKFRVDFKILVLTYRAVHGLAPAYIFDLLQPYVPSRSLRSSDLGLLAIKKILRGGLRVIELLPLWPLDCGTLSPKH
;
A
#
# COMPACT_ATOMS: atom_id res chain seq x y z
N MET A 1 4.77 1.30 -13.29
CA MET A 1 6.03 0.64 -13.69
C MET A 1 5.74 -0.13 -14.95
N ASP A 2 6.51 0.12 -16.01
CA ASP A 2 6.16 -0.26 -17.39
C ASP A 2 7.07 -1.38 -17.92
N ASN A 3 7.39 -2.37 -17.09
CA ASN A 3 8.29 -3.45 -17.49
C ASN A 3 7.76 -4.25 -18.69
N ASP A 4 6.43 -4.28 -18.87
CA ASP A 4 5.76 -4.94 -19.99
C ASP A 4 5.94 -4.21 -21.33
N ALA A 5 6.38 -2.95 -21.32
CA ALA A 5 6.73 -2.17 -22.52
C ALA A 5 8.22 -2.25 -22.88
N GLY A 6 8.96 -3.20 -22.28
CA GLY A 6 10.42 -3.33 -22.46
C GLY A 6 11.25 -2.31 -21.66
N LYS A 7 10.60 -1.47 -20.85
CA LYS A 7 11.28 -0.50 -19.99
C LYS A 7 11.84 -1.17 -18.72
N CYS A 8 12.85 -0.55 -18.15
CA CYS A 8 13.34 -0.81 -16.80
C CYS A 8 12.72 0.19 -15.84
N SER A 9 12.50 -0.23 -14.59
CA SER A 9 11.97 0.64 -13.55
C SER A 9 12.85 0.63 -12.31
N VAL A 10 13.01 1.80 -11.68
CA VAL A 10 13.67 1.93 -10.37
C VAL A 10 12.68 2.54 -9.38
N LEU A 11 12.55 1.90 -8.22
CA LEU A 11 11.83 2.42 -7.05
C LEU A 11 12.84 2.81 -5.98
N LEU A 12 12.83 4.07 -5.57
CA LEU A 12 13.57 4.60 -4.45
C LEU A 12 12.60 4.89 -3.30
N MET A 13 12.81 4.23 -2.16
CA MET A 13 12.05 4.41 -0.94
C MET A 13 12.90 5.18 0.07
N LEU A 14 12.34 6.28 0.55
CA LEU A 14 12.91 7.19 1.54
C LEU A 14 12.01 7.19 2.78
N ASP A 15 12.62 7.38 3.94
CA ASP A 15 11.95 7.45 5.25
C ASP A 15 12.56 8.63 6.02
N LEU A 16 11.79 9.26 6.91
CA LEU A 16 12.23 10.38 7.72
C LEU A 16 12.58 9.93 9.15
N THR A 17 13.70 10.39 9.67
CA THR A 17 14.06 10.16 11.08
C THR A 17 13.18 11.01 11.99
N SER A 18 12.47 10.37 12.92
CA SER A 18 11.63 11.04 13.94
C SER A 18 10.72 12.12 13.33
N ALA A 19 9.99 11.76 12.26
CA ALA A 19 9.32 12.72 11.40
C ALA A 19 8.33 13.64 12.14
N PHE A 20 7.54 13.07 13.06
CA PHE A 20 6.57 13.84 13.85
C PHE A 20 7.23 14.72 14.90
N ASP A 21 8.39 14.33 15.45
CA ASP A 21 9.08 15.05 16.53
C ASP A 21 9.95 16.21 16.01
N THR A 22 10.27 16.22 14.72
CA THR A 22 11.18 17.17 14.06
C THR A 22 10.48 18.35 13.41
N VAL A 23 9.14 18.41 13.49
CA VAL A 23 8.34 19.49 12.90
C VAL A 23 8.59 20.82 13.63
N ASP A 24 9.19 21.79 12.95
CA ASP A 24 9.34 23.13 13.51
C ASP A 24 7.99 23.88 13.54
N HIS A 25 7.62 24.40 14.71
CA HIS A 25 6.34 25.07 14.91
C HIS A 25 6.23 26.38 14.12
N HIS A 26 7.31 27.14 14.00
CA HIS A 26 7.29 28.42 13.28
C HIS A 26 7.08 28.18 11.78
N ILE A 27 7.83 27.24 11.19
CA ILE A 27 7.69 26.84 9.79
C ILE A 27 6.28 26.29 9.54
N LEU A 28 5.73 25.46 10.44
CA LEU A 28 4.39 24.92 10.31
C LEU A 28 3.32 26.01 10.31
N ILE A 29 3.38 26.96 11.24
CA ILE A 29 2.45 28.10 11.30
C ILE A 29 2.58 28.98 10.05
N GLU A 30 3.81 29.23 9.58
CA GLU A 30 4.04 29.95 8.33
C GLU A 30 3.42 29.23 7.12
N ARG A 31 3.52 27.90 7.05
CA ARG A 31 2.89 27.08 6.00
C ARG A 31 1.38 27.13 6.05
N LEU A 32 0.78 27.00 7.23
CA LEU A 32 -0.65 27.16 7.42
C LEU A 32 -1.12 28.52 6.87
N LYS A 33 -0.38 29.59 7.15
CA LYS A 33 -0.69 30.93 6.67
C LYS A 33 -0.48 31.11 5.16
N LYS A 34 0.70 30.76 4.64
CA LYS A 34 1.13 31.11 3.28
C LYS A 34 0.75 30.10 2.21
N TRP A 35 0.74 28.80 2.53
CA TRP A 35 0.47 27.73 1.58
C TRP A 35 -1.00 27.31 1.59
N VAL A 36 -1.58 27.19 2.79
CA VAL A 36 -2.98 26.75 2.95
C VAL A 36 -3.94 27.95 2.99
N GLY A 37 -3.47 29.14 3.40
CA GLY A 37 -4.28 30.35 3.48
C GLY A 37 -5.05 30.50 4.80
N VAL A 38 -4.69 29.77 5.85
CA VAL A 38 -5.32 29.87 7.17
C VAL A 38 -4.98 31.21 7.80
N SER A 39 -5.99 31.93 8.29
CA SER A 39 -5.83 33.27 8.86
C SER A 39 -6.79 33.54 10.03
N GLY A 40 -6.64 34.69 10.68
CA GLY A 40 -7.46 35.13 11.81
C GLY A 40 -7.46 34.15 12.98
N THR A 41 -8.62 33.99 13.61
CA THR A 41 -8.82 33.17 14.81
C THR A 41 -8.40 31.71 14.61
N ALA A 42 -8.54 31.15 13.41
CA ALA A 42 -8.11 29.78 13.14
C ALA A 42 -6.59 29.63 13.21
N LEU A 43 -5.83 30.60 12.67
CA LEU A 43 -4.37 30.58 12.74
C LEU A 43 -3.88 30.83 14.18
N GLU A 44 -4.53 31.73 14.91
CA GLU A 44 -4.27 31.98 16.33
C GLU A 44 -4.51 30.72 17.17
N TRP A 45 -5.57 29.97 16.86
CA TRP A 45 -5.88 28.70 17.50
C TRP A 45 -4.79 27.65 17.25
N PHE A 46 -4.32 27.48 16.00
CA PHE A 46 -3.19 26.58 15.71
C PHE A 46 -1.91 27.02 16.42
N SER A 47 -1.67 28.33 16.47
CA SER A 47 -0.51 28.90 17.17
C SER A 47 -0.58 28.56 18.66
N SER A 48 -1.74 28.80 19.29
CA SER A 48 -2.00 28.43 20.69
C SER A 48 -1.88 26.92 20.94
N TYR A 49 -2.34 26.09 20.01
CA TYR A 49 -2.26 24.62 20.12
C TYR A 49 -0.82 24.11 20.19
N LEU A 50 0.11 24.73 19.45
CA LEU A 50 1.52 24.34 19.40
C LEU A 50 2.39 25.07 20.43
N HIS A 51 1.97 26.24 20.91
CA HIS A 51 2.78 27.09 21.77
C HIS A 51 2.91 26.55 23.21
N HIS A 52 4.07 26.78 23.82
CA HIS A 52 4.40 26.44 25.21
C HIS A 52 4.03 25.02 25.65
N ARG A 53 4.15 24.05 24.74
CA ARG A 53 3.99 22.64 25.06
C ARG A 53 5.16 22.17 25.91
N SER A 54 4.91 21.21 26.79
CA SER A 54 5.94 20.54 27.56
C SER A 54 5.65 19.06 27.68
N PHE A 55 6.68 18.27 27.98
CA PHE A 55 6.55 16.84 28.25
C PHE A 55 7.34 16.45 29.50
N SER A 56 7.03 15.28 30.04
CA SER A 56 7.74 14.64 31.15
C SER A 56 7.61 13.13 30.99
N VAL A 57 8.64 12.36 31.33
CA VAL A 57 8.60 10.90 31.28
C VAL A 57 8.24 10.36 32.67
N ALA A 58 7.31 9.42 32.74
CA ALA A 58 6.96 8.73 33.97
C ALA A 58 7.26 7.23 33.83
N VAL A 59 7.94 6.66 34.82
CA VAL A 59 8.23 5.22 34.92
C VAL A 59 7.87 4.78 36.34
N SER A 60 6.83 3.94 36.44
CA SER A 60 6.22 3.58 37.73
C SER A 60 5.85 4.83 38.54
N ASP A 61 6.38 4.97 39.75
CA ASP A 61 6.10 6.09 40.65
C ASP A 61 7.04 7.29 40.46
N PHE A 62 8.02 7.19 39.54
CA PHE A 62 8.98 8.25 39.28
C PHE A 62 8.58 9.06 38.05
N ARG A 63 8.66 10.40 38.16
CA ARG A 63 8.39 11.33 37.07
C ARG A 63 9.56 12.29 36.89
N SER A 64 9.98 12.49 35.65
CA SER A 64 10.99 13.49 35.32
C SER A 64 10.47 14.92 35.56
N SER A 65 11.38 15.88 35.65
CA SER A 65 11.03 17.28 35.48
C SER A 65 10.38 17.52 34.11
N SER A 66 9.55 18.56 34.03
CA SER A 66 8.93 18.97 32.76
C SER A 66 9.95 19.70 31.89
N THR A 67 9.97 19.38 30.60
CA THR A 67 10.83 20.04 29.61
C THR A 67 9.98 20.62 28.49
N SER A 68 10.33 21.82 28.02
CA SER A 68 9.64 22.49 26.91
C SER A 68 9.78 21.69 25.61
N LEU A 69 8.70 21.64 24.82
CA LEU A 69 8.62 20.99 23.53
C LEU A 69 8.50 22.06 22.44
N THR A 70 9.63 22.42 21.83
CA THR A 70 9.72 23.45 20.78
C THR A 70 9.56 22.90 19.37
N TYR A 71 9.60 21.58 19.22
CA TYR A 71 9.47 20.88 17.96
C TYR A 71 8.46 19.75 18.10
N GLY A 72 7.92 19.37 16.97
CA GLY A 72 7.10 18.20 16.81
C GLY A 72 5.61 18.47 17.01
N VAL A 73 4.82 17.59 16.43
CA VAL A 73 3.38 17.55 16.60
C VAL A 73 3.01 16.40 17.53
N PRO A 74 2.02 16.54 18.43
CA PRO A 74 1.74 15.50 19.42
C PRO A 74 1.34 14.18 18.76
N GLN A 75 2.15 13.13 18.93
CA GLN A 75 1.82 11.80 18.43
C GLN A 75 0.58 11.25 19.15
N GLY A 76 -0.35 10.65 18.39
CA GLY A 76 -1.64 10.19 18.92
C GLY A 76 -2.71 11.28 19.02
N SER A 77 -2.38 12.53 18.70
CA SER A 77 -3.41 13.56 18.51
C SER A 77 -4.14 13.40 17.17
N VAL A 78 -5.39 13.88 17.11
CA VAL A 78 -6.19 13.88 15.89
C VAL A 78 -5.58 14.77 14.80
N LEU A 79 -4.97 15.90 15.19
CA LEU A 79 -4.42 16.88 14.24
C LEU A 79 -2.98 16.63 13.83
N GLY A 80 -2.19 15.90 14.62
CA GLY A 80 -0.78 15.64 14.34
C GLY A 80 -0.53 15.16 12.91
N PRO A 81 -1.23 14.12 12.41
CA PRO A 81 -1.07 13.64 11.04
C PRO A 81 -1.36 14.72 9.98
N LEU A 82 -2.42 15.49 10.15
CA LEU A 82 -2.78 16.56 9.20
C LEU A 82 -1.72 17.66 9.17
N LEU A 83 -1.27 18.10 10.34
CA LEU A 83 -0.22 19.12 10.46
C LEU A 83 1.10 18.65 9.85
N PHE A 84 1.45 17.38 10.05
CA PHE A 84 2.62 16.79 9.42
C PHE A 84 2.50 16.75 7.89
N LEU A 85 1.34 16.40 7.33
CA LEU A 85 1.11 16.44 5.89
C LEU A 85 1.22 17.86 5.32
N ILE A 86 0.68 18.87 6.02
CA ILE A 86 0.82 20.29 5.65
C ILE A 86 2.30 20.70 5.66
N TYR A 87 3.07 20.21 6.63
CA TYR A 87 4.51 20.40 6.70
C TYR A 87 5.22 19.82 5.46
N LEU A 88 4.79 18.67 4.94
CA LEU A 88 5.41 18.06 3.76
C LEU A 88 4.98 18.65 2.41
N LEU A 89 3.98 19.56 2.34
CA LEU A 89 3.48 20.10 1.07
C LEU A 89 4.57 20.65 0.12
N PRO A 90 5.54 21.46 0.58
CA PRO A 90 6.57 21.99 -0.32
C PRO A 90 7.45 20.91 -0.93
N LEU A 91 7.65 19.81 -0.21
CA LEU A 91 8.44 18.68 -0.69
C LEU A 91 7.76 18.01 -1.89
N GLN A 92 6.43 17.90 -1.86
CA GLN A 92 5.66 17.35 -2.98
C GLN A 92 5.75 18.23 -4.23
N HIS A 93 5.72 19.57 -4.06
CA HIS A 93 5.91 20.50 -5.18
C HIS A 93 7.29 20.36 -5.83
N ILE A 94 8.33 20.11 -5.03
CA ILE A 94 9.68 19.83 -5.53
C ILE A 94 9.74 18.54 -6.32
N MET A 95 9.13 17.46 -5.82
CA MET A 95 9.10 16.18 -6.55
C MET A 95 8.32 16.30 -7.85
N GLY A 96 7.22 17.07 -7.85
CA GLY A 96 6.39 17.32 -9.02
C GLY A 96 7.02 18.16 -10.13
N SER A 97 8.18 18.80 -9.90
CA SER A 97 8.89 19.51 -10.96
C SER A 97 9.72 18.60 -11.87
N PHE A 98 9.87 17.32 -11.52
CA PHE A 98 10.57 16.31 -12.33
C PHE A 98 9.57 15.48 -13.15
N GLU A 99 9.37 15.84 -14.40
CA GLU A 99 8.38 15.19 -15.29
C GLU A 99 8.59 13.67 -15.49
N ASP A 100 9.85 13.22 -15.48
CA ASP A 100 10.21 11.80 -15.64
C ASP A 100 10.05 10.97 -14.35
N ILE A 101 9.79 11.61 -13.21
CA ILE A 101 9.76 10.96 -11.90
C ILE A 101 8.33 11.02 -11.35
N SER A 102 7.74 9.85 -11.19
CA SER A 102 6.51 9.70 -10.42
C SER A 102 6.83 9.56 -8.94
N TYR A 103 5.94 10.00 -8.07
CA TYR A 103 6.14 9.87 -6.62
C TYR A 103 4.84 9.54 -5.89
N HIS A 104 5.00 8.91 -4.72
CA HIS A 104 3.94 8.69 -3.76
C HIS A 104 4.44 9.02 -2.36
N CYS A 105 3.58 9.67 -1.57
CA CYS A 105 3.83 9.93 -0.16
C CYS A 105 2.72 9.30 0.66
N TYR A 106 3.08 8.59 1.73
CA TYR A 106 2.15 8.05 2.70
C TYR A 106 2.69 8.33 4.09
N ALA A 107 2.09 9.28 4.81
CA ALA A 107 2.68 9.82 6.03
C ALA A 107 4.16 10.23 5.79
N ASP A 108 5.10 9.61 6.49
CA ASP A 108 6.54 9.83 6.39
C ASP A 108 7.25 8.96 5.33
N ASP A 109 6.57 7.93 4.79
CA ASP A 109 7.09 7.13 3.68
C ASP A 109 7.03 7.94 2.37
N ILE A 110 8.19 8.14 1.74
CA ILE A 110 8.32 8.83 0.45
C ILE A 110 8.86 7.84 -0.59
N GLN A 111 8.23 7.78 -1.75
CA GLN A 111 8.55 6.82 -2.79
C GLN A 111 8.69 7.55 -4.12
N LEU A 112 9.83 7.37 -4.78
CA LEU A 112 10.12 7.89 -6.11
C LEU A 112 10.23 6.72 -7.10
N TYR A 113 9.67 6.92 -8.28
CA TYR A 113 9.64 5.92 -9.34
C TYR A 113 10.07 6.55 -10.64
N ILE A 114 10.97 5.86 -11.34
CA ILE A 114 11.36 6.25 -12.69
C ILE A 114 11.33 5.03 -13.58
N SER A 115 10.76 5.19 -14.78
CA SER A 115 10.72 4.16 -15.82
C SER A 115 11.41 4.67 -17.08
N PHE A 116 12.32 3.88 -17.64
CA PHE A 116 13.21 4.29 -18.73
C PHE A 116 13.53 3.11 -19.64
N MET A 117 13.92 3.39 -20.89
CA MET A 117 14.44 2.34 -21.77
C MET A 117 15.85 1.95 -21.32
N PRO A 118 16.26 0.66 -21.43
CA PRO A 118 17.59 0.22 -20.99
C PRO A 118 18.75 1.03 -21.55
N GLU A 119 18.59 1.63 -22.74
CA GLU A 119 19.56 2.46 -23.43
C GLU A 119 19.65 3.89 -22.86
N ASP A 120 18.60 4.39 -22.20
CA ASP A 120 18.49 5.75 -21.67
C ASP A 120 18.78 5.79 -20.16
N LEU A 121 20.04 5.48 -19.82
CA LEU A 121 20.51 5.51 -18.42
C LEU A 121 20.70 6.94 -17.88
N SER A 122 20.71 7.96 -18.74
CA SER A 122 20.75 9.37 -18.33
C SER A 122 19.62 9.74 -17.37
N LYS A 123 18.47 9.07 -17.47
CA LYS A 123 17.35 9.29 -16.54
C LYS A 123 17.71 8.98 -15.08
N LEU A 124 18.65 8.08 -14.82
CA LEU A 124 19.11 7.77 -13.47
C LEU A 124 19.89 8.93 -12.83
N GLN A 125 20.50 9.80 -13.63
CA GLN A 125 21.09 11.03 -13.12
C GLN A 125 20.00 11.97 -12.61
N ARG A 126 18.87 12.11 -13.34
CA ARG A 126 17.74 12.92 -12.89
C ARG A 126 17.18 12.45 -11.54
N LEU A 127 17.19 11.14 -11.29
CA LEU A 127 16.78 10.58 -10.00
C LEU A 127 17.73 11.01 -8.87
N ASN A 128 19.05 11.00 -9.12
CA ASN A 128 20.04 11.51 -8.16
C ASN A 128 19.85 13.02 -7.92
N ASP A 129 19.68 13.82 -8.97
CA ASP A 129 19.47 15.27 -8.87
C ASP A 129 18.20 15.60 -8.05
N CYS A 130 17.13 14.83 -8.27
CA CYS A 130 15.89 14.92 -7.49
C CYS A 130 16.14 14.59 -6.01
N LEU A 131 16.84 13.51 -5.72
CA LEU A 131 17.19 13.13 -4.35
C LEU A 131 18.05 14.19 -3.65
N ASP A 132 19.01 14.79 -4.34
CA ASP A 132 19.86 15.84 -3.77
C ASP A 132 19.07 17.13 -3.48
N LEU A 133 18.11 17.46 -4.33
CA LEU A 133 17.19 18.56 -4.06
C LEU A 133 16.28 18.26 -2.86
N ILE A 134 15.75 17.03 -2.76
CA ILE A 134 14.97 16.55 -1.61
C ILE A 134 15.81 16.68 -0.33
N LYS A 135 17.03 16.13 -0.31
CA LYS A 135 17.95 16.18 0.85
C LYS A 135 18.18 17.60 1.34
N ARG A 136 18.50 18.53 0.43
CA ARG A 136 18.70 19.94 0.78
C ARG A 136 17.44 20.58 1.34
N ARG A 137 16.28 20.26 0.76
CA ARG A 137 14.99 20.87 1.15
C ARG A 137 14.43 20.28 2.42
N THR A 138 14.63 18.99 2.69
CA THR A 138 14.29 18.41 4.00
C THR A 138 15.18 19.00 5.08
N ALA A 139 16.50 19.10 4.85
CA ALA A 139 17.43 19.68 5.81
C ALA A 139 17.11 21.14 6.14
N ALA A 140 16.79 21.96 5.13
CA ALA A 140 16.36 23.35 5.33
C ALA A 140 15.05 23.49 6.11
N ASN A 141 14.27 22.41 6.22
CA ASN A 141 13.02 22.35 6.98
C ASN A 141 13.16 21.49 8.24
N PHE A 142 14.39 21.31 8.75
CA PHE A 142 14.69 20.51 9.96
C PHE A 142 14.23 19.05 9.89
N LEU A 143 14.01 18.52 8.69
CA LEU A 143 13.71 17.11 8.44
C LEU A 143 14.97 16.38 8.00
N GLN A 144 15.17 15.18 8.54
CA GLN A 144 16.31 14.34 8.20
C GLN A 144 15.86 13.06 7.52
N LEU A 145 16.42 12.76 6.35
CA LEU A 145 16.24 11.44 5.73
C LEU A 145 16.96 10.37 6.53
N ASN A 146 16.33 9.21 6.67
CA ASN A 146 16.89 8.04 7.31
C ASN A 146 17.65 7.19 6.27
N GLU A 147 18.97 7.37 6.21
CA GLU A 147 19.81 6.61 5.29
C GLU A 147 19.77 5.10 5.56
N GLY A 148 19.66 4.68 6.83
CA GLY A 148 19.59 3.26 7.21
C GLY A 148 18.31 2.56 6.75
N LYS A 149 17.23 3.33 6.53
CA LYS A 149 15.96 2.83 6.00
C LYS A 149 15.77 3.08 4.51
N THR A 150 16.64 3.88 3.89
CA THR A 150 16.62 4.13 2.44
C THR A 150 16.85 2.83 1.68
N LYS A 151 16.01 2.56 0.67
CA LYS A 151 16.05 1.33 -0.13
C LYS A 151 15.80 1.64 -1.59
N VAL A 152 16.51 0.92 -2.45
CA VAL A 152 16.29 0.94 -3.90
C VAL A 152 15.90 -0.45 -4.37
N LEU A 153 14.81 -0.55 -5.13
CA LEU A 153 14.44 -1.76 -5.87
C LEU A 153 14.59 -1.49 -7.36
N VAL A 154 15.46 -2.26 -8.01
CA VAL A 154 15.62 -2.23 -9.47
C VAL A 154 14.80 -3.36 -10.07
N CYS A 155 13.88 -3.00 -10.96
CA CYS A 155 12.98 -3.93 -11.65
C CYS A 155 13.37 -3.94 -13.13
N ALA A 156 14.29 -4.82 -13.49
CA ALA A 156 14.85 -4.94 -14.83
C ALA A 156 15.23 -6.40 -15.13
N PRO A 157 15.29 -6.82 -16.41
CA PRO A 157 15.91 -8.08 -16.79
C PRO A 157 17.36 -8.19 -16.28
N ASP A 158 17.78 -9.38 -15.85
CA ASP A 158 19.10 -9.63 -15.24
C ASP A 158 20.28 -9.11 -16.09
N ARG A 159 20.15 -9.22 -17.42
CA ARG A 159 21.17 -8.74 -18.37
C ARG A 159 21.47 -7.23 -18.30
N PHE A 160 20.51 -6.42 -17.83
CA PHE A 160 20.67 -4.97 -17.70
C PHE A 160 20.99 -4.53 -16.26
N LEU A 161 20.86 -5.44 -15.29
CA LEU A 161 20.93 -5.10 -13.87
C LEU A 161 22.27 -4.49 -13.48
N SER A 162 23.38 -5.07 -13.94
CA SER A 162 24.74 -4.58 -13.64
C SER A 162 24.97 -3.16 -14.15
N GLN A 163 24.52 -2.87 -15.38
CA GLN A 163 24.65 -1.57 -16.01
C GLN A 163 23.81 -0.51 -15.29
N ILE A 164 22.57 -0.86 -14.92
CA ILE A 164 21.67 0.03 -14.18
C ILE A 164 22.21 0.33 -12.78
N VAL A 165 22.66 -0.70 -12.05
CA VAL A 165 23.24 -0.53 -10.70
C VAL A 165 24.49 0.35 -10.75
N LYS A 166 25.33 0.22 -11.79
CA LYS A 166 26.47 1.11 -11.99
C LYS A 166 26.02 2.55 -12.26
N ALA A 167 25.02 2.75 -13.12
CA ALA A 167 24.51 4.06 -13.47
C ALA A 167 23.73 4.76 -12.34
N LEU A 168 23.25 4.03 -11.33
CA LEU A 168 22.67 4.60 -10.12
C LEU A 168 23.69 5.37 -9.27
N GLY A 169 24.99 5.14 -9.44
CA GLY A 169 26.03 5.85 -8.70
C GLY A 169 25.90 5.65 -7.18
N PRO A 170 25.81 6.72 -6.36
CA PRO A 170 25.67 6.60 -4.90
C PRO A 170 24.46 5.77 -4.45
N LEU A 171 23.38 5.76 -5.23
CA LEU A 171 22.16 5.00 -4.91
C LEU A 171 22.35 3.49 -4.98
N SER A 172 23.42 3.01 -5.63
CA SER A 172 23.74 1.59 -5.74
C SER A 172 23.92 0.89 -4.38
N LEU A 173 24.38 1.61 -3.37
CA LEU A 173 24.59 1.11 -2.01
C LEU A 173 23.28 0.69 -1.31
N TYR A 174 22.16 1.27 -1.74
CA TYR A 174 20.85 1.03 -1.16
C TYR A 174 20.04 -0.02 -1.93
N VAL A 175 20.59 -0.60 -3.01
CA VAL A 175 19.91 -1.61 -3.82
C VAL A 175 19.65 -2.88 -2.99
N LYS A 176 18.39 -3.34 -3.00
CA LYS A 176 17.95 -4.58 -2.37
C LYS A 176 17.25 -5.48 -3.38
N SER A 177 17.31 -6.79 -3.16
CA SER A 177 16.58 -7.79 -3.96
C SER A 177 15.07 -7.76 -3.71
N SER A 178 14.66 -7.28 -2.53
CA SER A 178 13.26 -7.05 -2.20
C SER A 178 13.12 -5.89 -1.22
N VAL A 179 11.97 -5.22 -1.27
CA VAL A 179 11.62 -4.10 -0.39
C VAL A 179 10.23 -4.29 0.18
N ARG A 180 10.01 -3.86 1.42
CA ARG A 180 8.69 -3.86 2.06
C ARG A 180 8.09 -2.48 1.93
N ASN A 181 6.90 -2.40 1.33
CA ASN A 181 6.14 -1.18 1.12
C ASN A 181 4.72 -1.38 1.65
N LEU A 182 4.29 -0.52 2.60
CA LEU A 182 2.97 -0.55 3.25
C LEU A 182 2.54 -1.98 3.61
N GLY A 183 3.42 -2.73 4.28
CA GLY A 183 3.14 -4.08 4.74
C GLY A 183 3.39 -5.21 3.73
N VAL A 184 3.49 -4.94 2.43
CA VAL A 184 3.70 -5.93 1.36
C VAL A 184 5.17 -5.96 0.92
N THR A 185 5.71 -7.15 0.63
CA THR A 185 7.10 -7.30 0.19
C THR A 185 7.16 -7.51 -1.32
N PHE A 186 7.81 -6.61 -2.03
CA PHE A 186 8.01 -6.65 -3.47
C PHE A 186 9.42 -7.12 -3.81
N ASP A 187 9.53 -8.09 -4.71
CA ASP A 187 10.77 -8.50 -5.37
C ASP A 187 10.91 -7.81 -6.75
N SER A 188 12.13 -7.78 -7.29
CA SER A 188 12.45 -7.15 -8.58
C SER A 188 11.62 -7.70 -9.76
N SER A 189 11.13 -8.93 -9.63
CA SER A 189 10.30 -9.60 -10.63
C SER A 189 8.80 -9.52 -10.34
N PHE A 190 8.37 -8.80 -9.30
CA PHE A 190 6.97 -8.65 -8.87
C PHE A 190 6.23 -9.98 -8.72
N THR A 191 6.94 -11.06 -8.36
CA THR A 191 6.33 -12.38 -8.18
C THR A 191 5.56 -12.49 -6.86
N LEU A 192 5.93 -11.66 -5.87
CA LEU A 192 5.44 -11.66 -4.50
C LEU A 192 5.64 -13.01 -3.78
N ASP A 193 6.46 -13.92 -4.28
CA ASP A 193 6.63 -15.26 -3.69
C ASP A 193 7.20 -15.17 -2.27
N GLY A 194 8.16 -14.28 -2.03
CA GLY A 194 8.70 -14.00 -0.69
C GLY A 194 7.62 -13.49 0.28
N HIS A 195 6.73 -12.61 -0.20
CA HIS A 195 5.60 -12.12 0.58
C HIS A 195 4.61 -13.25 0.92
N VAL A 196 4.20 -14.04 -0.08
CA VAL A 196 3.28 -15.17 0.09
C VAL A 196 3.85 -16.18 1.09
N LYS A 197 5.14 -16.55 0.98
CA LYS A 197 5.80 -17.46 1.93
C LYS A 197 5.76 -16.91 3.36
N SER A 198 6.07 -15.62 3.54
CA SER A 198 6.03 -14.98 4.86
C SER A 198 4.61 -14.94 5.43
N LEU A 199 3.62 -14.58 4.60
CA LEU A 199 2.21 -14.53 4.94
C LEU A 199 1.69 -15.91 5.37
N VAL A 200 1.93 -16.94 4.57
CA VAL A 200 1.56 -18.34 4.88
C VAL A 200 2.17 -18.78 6.21
N ARG A 201 3.47 -18.50 6.42
CA ARG A 201 4.16 -18.82 7.68
C ARG A 201 3.51 -18.12 8.88
N SER A 202 3.20 -16.83 8.75
CA SER A 202 2.52 -16.05 9.80
C SER A 202 1.13 -16.60 10.11
N CYS A 203 0.33 -16.88 9.07
CA CYS A 203 -1.01 -17.44 9.25
C CYS A 203 -0.98 -18.81 9.93
N PHE A 204 -0.07 -19.71 9.55
CA PHE A 204 0.06 -21.01 10.23
C PHE A 204 0.56 -20.88 11.67
N TYR A 205 1.46 -19.94 11.95
CA TYR A 205 1.86 -19.63 13.33
C TYR A 205 0.65 -19.24 14.18
N HIS A 206 -0.17 -18.29 13.70
CA HIS A 206 -1.37 -17.89 14.42
C HIS A 206 -2.43 -18.98 14.48
N SER A 207 -2.62 -19.76 13.41
CA SER A 207 -3.55 -20.89 13.38
C SER A 207 -3.22 -21.93 14.45
N ARG A 208 -1.93 -22.23 14.67
CA ARG A 208 -1.50 -23.12 15.76
C ARG A 208 -1.83 -22.56 17.14
N ASN A 209 -1.62 -21.27 17.36
CA ASN A 209 -1.94 -20.62 18.63
C ASN A 209 -3.46 -20.60 18.89
N VAL A 210 -4.25 -20.28 17.86
CA VAL A 210 -5.72 -20.32 17.94
C VAL A 210 -6.20 -21.75 18.20
N ALA A 211 -5.61 -22.76 17.55
CA ALA A 211 -5.95 -24.16 17.79
C ALA A 211 -5.67 -24.61 19.24
N ARG A 212 -4.62 -24.10 19.89
CA ARG A 212 -4.34 -24.37 21.31
C ARG A 212 -5.37 -23.74 22.24
N LEU A 213 -5.92 -22.58 21.87
CA LEU A 213 -6.95 -21.90 22.64
C LEU A 213 -8.36 -22.44 22.38
N SER A 214 -8.56 -23.10 21.23
CA SER A 214 -9.85 -23.63 20.77
C SER A 214 -10.66 -24.44 21.81
N PRO A 215 -10.06 -25.25 22.71
CA PRO A 215 -10.83 -25.97 23.72
C PRO A 215 -11.58 -25.06 24.71
N ASN A 216 -11.08 -23.83 24.91
CA ASN A 216 -11.62 -22.87 25.87
C ASN A 216 -12.52 -21.81 25.21
N LEU A 217 -12.75 -21.91 23.90
CA LEU A 217 -13.52 -20.94 23.14
C LEU A 217 -14.81 -21.58 22.64
N SER A 218 -15.89 -20.81 22.67
CA SER A 218 -17.10 -21.11 21.91
C SER A 218 -16.83 -21.07 20.41
N ARG A 219 -17.75 -21.63 19.61
CA ARG A 219 -17.62 -21.64 18.15
C ARG A 219 -17.53 -20.22 17.57
N SER A 220 -18.34 -19.29 18.07
CA SER A 220 -18.35 -17.90 17.59
C SER A 220 -17.05 -17.17 17.94
N GLU A 221 -16.53 -17.35 19.15
CA GLU A 221 -15.25 -16.76 19.57
C GLU A 221 -14.08 -17.32 18.76
N LEU A 222 -14.10 -18.62 18.47
CA LEU A 222 -13.11 -19.26 17.61
C LEU A 222 -13.15 -18.69 16.18
N GLU A 223 -14.35 -18.47 15.64
CA GLU A 223 -14.54 -17.86 14.32
C GLU A 223 -14.02 -16.41 14.29
N ILE A 224 -14.32 -15.61 15.32
CA ILE A 224 -13.76 -14.25 15.48
C ILE A 224 -12.24 -14.30 15.50
N ALA A 225 -11.63 -15.20 16.29
CA ALA A 225 -10.18 -15.35 16.35
C ALA A 225 -9.59 -15.75 14.98
N ILE A 226 -10.22 -16.67 14.26
CA ILE A 226 -9.78 -17.06 12.92
C ILE A 226 -9.88 -15.89 11.94
N HIS A 227 -10.96 -15.11 11.97
CA HIS A 227 -11.08 -13.95 11.09
C HIS A 227 -10.05 -12.86 11.44
N ALA A 228 -9.91 -12.55 12.73
CA ALA A 228 -8.97 -11.53 13.22
C ALA A 228 -7.50 -11.89 12.94
N PHE A 229 -7.12 -13.16 13.07
CA PHE A 229 -5.72 -13.56 12.95
C PHE A 229 -5.33 -14.18 11.61
N ILE A 230 -6.27 -14.76 10.86
CA ILE A 230 -5.99 -15.45 9.59
C ILE A 230 -6.64 -14.73 8.42
N SER A 231 -7.96 -14.56 8.43
CA SER A 231 -8.68 -14.00 7.28
C SER A 231 -8.25 -12.56 6.98
N SER A 232 -8.13 -11.72 8.02
CA SER A 232 -7.67 -10.33 7.89
C SER A 232 -6.30 -10.21 7.21
N ARG A 233 -5.38 -11.16 7.47
CA ARG A 233 -4.04 -11.20 6.86
C ARG A 233 -4.09 -11.66 5.41
N LEU A 234 -4.96 -12.61 5.09
CA LEU A 234 -5.19 -13.05 3.71
C LEU A 234 -5.89 -11.96 2.87
N ASP A 235 -6.72 -11.13 3.50
CA ASP A 235 -7.48 -10.08 2.81
C ASP A 235 -6.73 -8.74 2.72
N TYR A 236 -5.71 -8.54 3.55
CA TYR A 236 -4.87 -7.34 3.51
C TYR A 236 -4.13 -7.24 2.17
N CYS A 237 -4.38 -6.15 1.42
CA CYS A 237 -3.83 -5.91 0.08
C CYS A 237 -4.06 -7.06 -0.93
N ASN A 238 -5.12 -7.85 -0.75
CA ASN A 238 -5.36 -9.02 -1.59
C ASN A 238 -5.67 -8.71 -3.06
N SER A 239 -5.97 -7.46 -3.42
CA SER A 239 -6.05 -7.00 -4.81
C SER A 239 -4.74 -7.20 -5.57
N LEU A 240 -3.59 -7.12 -4.90
CA LEU A 240 -2.28 -7.38 -5.51
C LEU A 240 -2.10 -8.85 -5.92
N PHE A 241 -2.92 -9.74 -5.36
CA PHE A 241 -2.77 -11.17 -5.58
C PHE A 241 -3.32 -11.63 -6.93
N MET A 242 -3.95 -10.74 -7.70
CA MET A 242 -4.44 -11.02 -9.05
C MET A 242 -3.31 -11.51 -9.98
N CYS A 243 -2.08 -11.03 -9.78
CA CYS A 243 -0.92 -11.37 -10.61
C CYS A 243 -0.13 -12.59 -10.10
N LEU A 244 -0.60 -13.27 -9.04
CA LEU A 244 0.10 -14.41 -8.48
C LEU A 244 0.02 -15.64 -9.40
N SER A 245 1.06 -16.47 -9.35
CA SER A 245 1.00 -17.80 -9.93
C SER A 245 -0.08 -18.65 -9.26
N LYS A 246 -0.64 -19.63 -10.00
CA LYS A 246 -1.59 -20.60 -9.44
C LYS A 246 -1.03 -21.28 -8.18
N GLY A 247 0.25 -21.69 -8.21
CA GLY A 247 0.89 -22.31 -7.05
C GLY A 247 0.99 -21.39 -5.83
N SER A 248 1.21 -20.08 -6.04
CA SER A 248 1.21 -19.10 -4.94
C SER A 248 -0.19 -18.90 -4.36
N LEU A 249 -1.23 -18.83 -5.20
CA LEU A 249 -2.63 -18.75 -4.75
C LEU A 249 -3.05 -20.03 -4.02
N ASP A 250 -2.67 -21.20 -4.52
CA ASP A 250 -2.98 -22.48 -3.89
C ASP A 250 -2.38 -22.56 -2.48
N ARG A 251 -1.17 -22.03 -2.25
CA ARG A 251 -0.58 -21.94 -0.90
C ARG A 251 -1.43 -21.11 0.05
N LEU A 252 -2.01 -20.00 -0.41
CA LEU A 252 -2.93 -19.18 0.39
C LEU A 252 -4.25 -19.91 0.62
N GLN A 253 -4.76 -20.64 -0.38
CA GLN A 253 -5.97 -21.46 -0.24
C GLN A 253 -5.79 -22.55 0.82
N VAL A 254 -4.61 -23.17 0.90
CA VAL A 254 -4.32 -24.18 1.95
C VAL A 254 -4.44 -23.57 3.35
N VAL A 255 -4.05 -22.30 3.55
CA VAL A 255 -4.22 -21.60 4.83
C VAL A 255 -5.70 -21.46 5.18
N GLN A 256 -6.52 -20.98 4.24
CA GLN A 256 -7.98 -20.86 4.46
C GLN A 256 -8.61 -22.23 4.74
N ASN A 257 -8.19 -23.26 4.00
CA ASN A 257 -8.68 -24.62 4.18
C ASN A 257 -8.36 -25.17 5.58
N ALA A 258 -7.16 -24.90 6.09
CA ALA A 258 -6.78 -25.28 7.45
C ALA A 258 -7.60 -24.53 8.50
N ALA A 259 -7.86 -23.24 8.30
CA ALA A 259 -8.70 -22.44 9.18
C ALA A 259 -10.16 -22.94 9.21
N ALA A 260 -10.72 -23.29 8.05
CA ALA A 260 -12.08 -23.83 7.95
C ALA A 260 -12.21 -25.15 8.73
N ARG A 261 -11.25 -26.07 8.53
CA ARG A 261 -11.21 -27.34 9.27
C ARG A 261 -11.05 -27.16 10.77
N LEU A 262 -10.28 -26.17 11.20
CA LEU A 262 -10.13 -25.84 12.62
C LEU A 262 -11.47 -25.41 13.23
N LEU A 263 -12.21 -24.53 12.54
CA LEU A 263 -13.51 -24.05 13.02
C LEU A 263 -14.57 -25.16 13.03
N THR A 264 -14.60 -26.01 12.00
CA THR A 264 -15.58 -27.11 11.89
C THR A 264 -15.16 -28.38 12.63
N LYS A 265 -13.99 -28.38 13.28
CA LYS A 265 -13.38 -29.55 13.93
C LYS A 265 -13.33 -30.78 13.02
N SER A 266 -13.13 -30.56 11.71
CA SER A 266 -13.12 -31.62 10.71
C SER A 266 -11.73 -32.23 10.54
N SER A 267 -11.68 -33.47 10.06
CA SER A 267 -10.41 -34.17 9.79
C SER A 267 -9.57 -33.42 8.74
N LYS A 268 -8.25 -33.56 8.83
CA LYS A 268 -7.30 -33.01 7.84
C LYS A 268 -7.55 -33.50 6.41
N TYR A 269 -8.18 -34.67 6.26
CA TYR A 269 -8.49 -35.28 4.97
C TYR A 269 -9.89 -34.94 4.45
N SER A 270 -10.72 -34.27 5.26
CA SER A 270 -12.08 -33.89 4.84
C SER A 270 -12.03 -32.97 3.64
N HIS A 271 -12.92 -33.22 2.68
CA HIS A 271 -13.08 -32.38 1.50
C HIS A 271 -13.50 -30.98 1.92
N VAL A 272 -12.81 -29.96 1.40
CA VAL A 272 -12.93 -28.59 1.93
C VAL A 272 -14.12 -27.82 1.34
N THR A 273 -14.55 -28.14 0.12
CA THR A 273 -15.63 -27.40 -0.55
C THR A 273 -16.95 -27.39 0.25
N PRO A 274 -17.42 -28.51 0.84
CA PRO A 274 -18.60 -28.50 1.71
C PRO A 274 -18.41 -27.62 2.95
N LEU A 275 -17.20 -27.61 3.53
CA LEU A 275 -16.89 -26.81 4.72
C LEU A 275 -16.97 -25.31 4.41
N LEU A 276 -16.36 -24.89 3.29
CA LEU A 276 -16.41 -23.49 2.86
C LEU A 276 -17.84 -23.07 2.52
N SER A 277 -18.63 -23.95 1.88
CA SER A 277 -20.04 -23.69 1.60
C SER A 277 -20.85 -23.52 2.89
N GLN A 278 -20.69 -24.44 3.85
CA GLN A 278 -21.36 -24.38 5.15
C GLN A 278 -21.00 -23.11 5.95
N LEU A 279 -19.75 -22.66 5.85
CA LEU A 279 -19.29 -21.44 6.51
C LEU A 279 -19.61 -20.17 5.73
N HIS A 280 -20.16 -20.29 4.51
CA HIS A 280 -20.29 -19.18 3.56
C HIS A 280 -18.95 -18.45 3.28
N TRP A 281 -17.84 -19.20 3.30
CA TRP A 281 -16.52 -18.65 3.05
C TRP A 281 -16.14 -18.76 1.59
N LEU A 282 -15.98 -17.61 0.95
CA LEU A 282 -15.52 -17.53 -0.43
C LEU A 282 -14.05 -18.00 -0.54
N PRO A 283 -13.68 -18.90 -1.47
CA PRO A 283 -12.29 -19.28 -1.72
C PRO A 283 -11.38 -18.08 -2.00
N VAL A 284 -10.09 -18.21 -1.68
CA VAL A 284 -9.11 -17.12 -1.77
C VAL A 284 -9.08 -16.48 -3.15
N LYS A 285 -9.09 -17.27 -4.23
CA LYS A 285 -9.13 -16.72 -5.60
C LYS A 285 -10.33 -15.80 -5.79
N PHE A 286 -11.52 -16.26 -5.44
CA PHE A 286 -12.73 -15.46 -5.62
C PHE A 286 -12.79 -14.26 -4.68
N ARG A 287 -12.12 -14.29 -3.52
CA ARG A 287 -11.94 -13.11 -2.66
C ARG A 287 -11.08 -12.04 -3.33
N VAL A 288 -10.03 -12.45 -4.03
CA VAL A 288 -9.19 -11.55 -4.84
C VAL A 288 -10.03 -10.96 -5.98
N ASP A 289 -10.72 -11.81 -6.74
CA ASP A 289 -11.59 -11.38 -7.85
C ASP A 289 -12.67 -10.39 -7.35
N PHE A 290 -13.33 -10.70 -6.23
CA PHE A 290 -14.30 -9.81 -5.59
C PHE A 290 -13.70 -8.46 -5.20
N LYS A 291 -12.48 -8.43 -4.63
CA LYS A 291 -11.83 -7.15 -4.30
C LYS A 291 -11.57 -6.30 -5.54
N ILE A 292 -11.10 -6.92 -6.62
CA ILE A 292 -10.87 -6.22 -7.90
C ILE A 292 -12.18 -5.67 -8.46
N LEU A 293 -13.25 -6.47 -8.44
CA LEU A 293 -14.57 -6.04 -8.90
C LEU A 293 -15.09 -4.84 -8.09
N VAL A 294 -14.98 -4.88 -6.76
CA VAL A 294 -15.39 -3.77 -5.89
C VAL A 294 -14.56 -2.51 -6.17
N LEU A 295 -13.24 -2.64 -6.33
CA LEU A 295 -12.38 -1.49 -6.69
C LEU A 295 -12.77 -0.89 -8.05
N THR A 296 -13.01 -1.75 -9.03
CA THR A 296 -13.42 -1.36 -10.39
C THR A 296 -14.77 -0.65 -10.37
N TYR A 297 -15.78 -1.24 -9.71
CA TYR A 297 -17.10 -0.65 -9.54
C TYR A 297 -16.99 0.73 -8.90
N ARG A 298 -16.24 0.86 -7.81
CA ARG A 298 -16.04 2.14 -7.12
C ARG A 298 -15.38 3.17 -8.02
N ALA A 299 -14.39 2.79 -8.83
CA ALA A 299 -13.74 3.71 -9.75
C ALA A 299 -14.70 4.22 -10.84
N VAL A 300 -15.47 3.32 -11.47
CA VAL A 300 -16.44 3.69 -12.52
C VAL A 300 -17.55 4.60 -11.99
N HIS A 301 -17.93 4.47 -10.72
CA HIS A 301 -18.99 5.28 -10.10
C HIS A 301 -18.47 6.51 -9.34
N GLY A 302 -17.20 6.90 -9.51
CA GLY A 302 -16.63 8.07 -8.83
C GLY A 302 -16.49 7.93 -7.30
N LEU A 303 -16.55 6.70 -6.78
CA LEU A 303 -16.37 6.36 -5.35
C LEU A 303 -14.92 5.95 -5.00
N ALA A 304 -14.01 6.12 -5.96
CA ALA A 304 -12.57 5.95 -5.80
C ALA A 304 -11.84 7.20 -6.34
N PRO A 305 -10.57 7.42 -5.96
CA PRO A 305 -9.79 8.51 -6.51
C PRO A 305 -9.76 8.49 -8.05
N ALA A 306 -9.85 9.67 -8.67
CA ALA A 306 -9.94 9.82 -10.13
C ALA A 306 -8.84 9.07 -10.89
N TYR A 307 -7.60 9.09 -10.37
CA TYR A 307 -6.48 8.39 -11.00
C TYR A 307 -6.70 6.88 -11.14
N ILE A 308 -7.54 6.24 -10.31
CA ILE A 308 -7.86 4.81 -10.46
C ILE A 308 -8.78 4.59 -11.66
N PHE A 309 -9.74 5.49 -11.86
CA PHE A 309 -10.61 5.46 -13.05
C PHE A 309 -9.79 5.66 -14.32
N ASP A 310 -8.81 6.57 -14.31
CA ASP A 310 -7.92 6.84 -15.45
C ASP A 310 -7.08 5.62 -15.87
N LEU A 311 -6.88 4.65 -14.97
CA LEU A 311 -6.22 3.38 -15.28
C LEU A 311 -7.15 2.38 -16.01
N LEU A 312 -8.46 2.58 -15.93
CA LEU A 312 -9.44 1.73 -16.59
C LEU A 312 -9.63 2.16 -18.05
N GLN A 313 -9.76 1.19 -18.95
CA GLN A 313 -10.07 1.48 -20.35
C GLN A 313 -11.47 0.96 -20.67
N PRO A 314 -12.45 1.84 -20.96
CA PRO A 314 -13.73 1.41 -21.48
C PRO A 314 -13.56 0.61 -22.77
N TYR A 315 -14.27 -0.50 -22.87
CA TYR A 315 -14.34 -1.26 -24.11
C TYR A 315 -15.25 -0.53 -25.10
N VAL A 316 -14.67 -0.10 -26.21
CA VAL A 316 -15.43 0.48 -27.33
C VAL A 316 -15.50 -0.56 -28.45
N PRO A 317 -16.66 -1.19 -28.70
CA PRO A 317 -16.79 -2.17 -29.76
C PRO A 317 -16.67 -1.48 -31.14
N SER A 318 -16.03 -2.16 -32.09
CA SER A 318 -15.86 -1.63 -33.46
C SER A 318 -17.16 -1.59 -34.28
N ARG A 319 -18.23 -2.23 -33.77
CA ARG A 319 -19.58 -2.26 -34.36
C ARG A 319 -20.60 -2.18 -33.22
N SER A 320 -21.79 -1.65 -33.49
CA SER A 320 -22.87 -1.65 -32.50
C SER A 320 -23.30 -3.10 -32.20
N LEU A 321 -23.05 -3.55 -30.98
CA LEU A 321 -23.43 -4.86 -30.46
C LEU A 321 -24.51 -4.71 -29.39
N ARG A 322 -25.35 -5.73 -29.21
CA ARG A 322 -26.33 -5.76 -28.09
C ARG A 322 -25.67 -5.67 -26.70
N SER A 323 -24.37 -5.93 -26.62
CA SER A 323 -23.55 -5.83 -25.41
C SER A 323 -22.91 -4.46 -25.20
N SER A 324 -23.19 -3.46 -26.06
CA SER A 324 -22.56 -2.13 -25.98
C SER A 324 -22.97 -1.37 -24.71
N ASP A 325 -24.16 -1.65 -24.17
CA ASP A 325 -24.71 -0.99 -22.98
C ASP A 325 -24.25 -1.64 -21.65
N LEU A 326 -23.44 -2.71 -21.72
CA LEU A 326 -22.99 -3.46 -20.52
C LEU A 326 -21.80 -2.82 -19.78
N GLY A 327 -21.32 -1.64 -20.23
CA GLY A 327 -20.24 -0.90 -19.57
C GLY A 327 -18.94 -1.70 -19.46
N LEU A 328 -18.61 -2.51 -20.45
CA LEU A 328 -17.48 -3.43 -20.39
C LEU A 328 -16.14 -2.68 -20.36
N LEU A 329 -15.14 -3.26 -19.69
CA LEU A 329 -13.77 -2.73 -19.66
C LEU A 329 -12.84 -3.58 -20.53
N ALA A 330 -11.97 -2.91 -21.26
CA ALA A 330 -10.88 -3.52 -22.01
C ALA A 330 -9.73 -3.87 -21.05
N ILE A 331 -9.33 -5.13 -21.03
CA ILE A 331 -8.14 -5.57 -20.29
C ILE A 331 -6.91 -5.37 -21.19
N LYS A 332 -5.98 -4.51 -20.77
CA LYS A 332 -4.63 -4.49 -21.34
C LYS A 332 -3.94 -5.80 -20.97
N LYS A 333 -3.50 -6.56 -21.99
CA LYS A 333 -2.72 -7.79 -21.78
C LYS A 333 -1.47 -7.50 -20.95
N ILE A 334 -1.36 -8.15 -19.79
CA ILE A 334 -0.11 -8.28 -19.05
C ILE A 334 0.60 -9.50 -19.65
N LEU A 335 1.69 -9.29 -20.38
CA LEU A 335 2.44 -10.39 -21.01
C LEU A 335 3.26 -11.14 -19.96
N ARG A 336 2.67 -12.18 -19.37
CA ARG A 336 3.44 -13.34 -18.87
C ARG A 336 2.79 -14.63 -19.34
N GLY A 337 3.48 -15.35 -20.22
CA GLY A 337 3.25 -16.79 -20.41
C GLY A 337 2.05 -17.22 -21.25
N GLY A 338 1.73 -16.51 -22.33
CA GLY A 338 1.04 -17.09 -23.50
C GLY A 338 -0.26 -17.86 -23.22
N LEU A 339 -1.34 -17.16 -22.90
CA LEU A 339 -2.71 -17.60 -23.19
C LEU A 339 -3.58 -16.38 -23.46
N ARG A 340 -4.29 -16.38 -24.59
CA ARG A 340 -5.31 -15.37 -24.92
C ARG A 340 -6.62 -15.81 -24.26
N VAL A 341 -7.03 -15.10 -23.21
CA VAL A 341 -8.42 -15.15 -22.75
C VAL A 341 -8.95 -13.72 -22.79
N ILE A 342 -9.98 -13.50 -23.61
CA ILE A 342 -10.80 -12.30 -23.54
C ILE A 342 -11.81 -12.59 -22.43
N GLU A 343 -11.50 -12.21 -21.19
CA GLU A 343 -12.53 -12.10 -20.17
C GLU A 343 -12.96 -10.64 -20.12
N LEU A 344 -14.18 -10.38 -20.58
CA LEU A 344 -14.87 -9.14 -20.31
C LEU A 344 -15.29 -9.20 -18.84
N LEU A 345 -14.95 -8.20 -18.04
CA LEU A 345 -15.56 -8.07 -16.71
C LEU A 345 -16.97 -7.49 -16.92
N PRO A 346 -18.05 -8.25 -16.74
CA PRO A 346 -19.38 -7.65 -16.72
C PRO A 346 -19.45 -6.74 -15.49
N LEU A 347 -19.74 -5.45 -15.72
CA LEU A 347 -20.23 -4.59 -14.65
C LEU A 347 -21.66 -5.06 -14.36
N TRP A 348 -21.81 -5.97 -13.40
CA TRP A 348 -23.14 -6.33 -12.93
C TRP A 348 -23.74 -5.09 -12.25
N PRO A 349 -24.96 -4.64 -12.60
CA PRO A 349 -25.64 -3.65 -11.80
C PRO A 349 -25.92 -4.30 -10.45
N LEU A 350 -25.19 -3.87 -9.41
CA LEU A 350 -25.60 -4.11 -8.03
C LEU A 350 -26.84 -3.25 -7.80
N ASP A 351 -27.98 -3.70 -8.33
CA ASP A 351 -29.28 -3.25 -7.88
C ASP A 351 -29.38 -3.66 -6.42
N CYS A 352 -29.07 -2.74 -5.53
CA CYS A 352 -29.60 -2.71 -4.17
C CYS A 352 -31.11 -2.45 -4.25
N GLY A 353 -31.84 -3.37 -4.88
CA GLY A 353 -33.29 -3.39 -4.94
C GLY A 353 -33.83 -3.86 -3.59
N THR A 354 -34.39 -2.91 -2.85
CA THR A 354 -35.36 -3.06 -1.76
C THR A 354 -35.89 -4.49 -1.56
N LEU A 355 -35.40 -5.17 -0.51
CA LEU A 355 -36.13 -6.26 0.13
C LEU A 355 -37.40 -5.65 0.75
N SER A 356 -38.47 -5.62 -0.05
CA SER A 356 -39.83 -5.49 0.45
C SER A 356 -40.15 -6.75 1.28
N PRO A 357 -40.65 -6.61 2.52
CA PRO A 357 -41.10 -7.75 3.29
C PRO A 357 -42.41 -8.23 2.69
N LYS A 358 -42.43 -9.46 2.16
CA LYS A 358 -43.69 -10.16 1.91
C LYS A 358 -44.01 -11.05 3.11
N HIS A 359 -45.25 -10.91 3.54
CA HIS A 359 -45.96 -11.58 4.63
C HIS A 359 -45.77 -13.09 4.68
#